data_AF-A0A1N7I1I4-F1
#
_entry.id   AF-A0A1N7I1I4-F1
#
_cell.length_a   1.000
_cell.length_b   1.000
_cell.length_c   1.000
_cell.angle_alpha   90.00
_cell.angle_beta   90.00
_cell.angle_gamma   90.00
#
_symmetry.space_group_name_H-M   'P 1'
#
loop_
_entity.id
_entity.type
_entity.pdbx_description
1 polymer ?
#
loop_
_entity_poly.entity_id
_entity_poly.type
_entity_poly.pdbx_seq_one_letter_code
_entity_poly.pdbx_strand_id
1 'polypeptide(L)'
;MKKLNLFVINKKIIFLLMTVFYGVVNAQCIPYTGQIMTSGNTYCINGNYTIASGVNIPNGATLIVQSGQFQVSGVQVMGILEINDGASVRSNGSITIGTFGTQVSSKVKLGTKSFLSLTGSVIQGDPSFGGLYPGTSMIEMGSWSAVEICGTFTQQSKTYPSVKYVGAPNAKAYCIAKAEVSGGGDTAVISDDNQIVTIAMSSVVGLGAGGSSFCGPNATSATCPSLWPSGLSNDKDECGNAPAIINELDSFCTKLGAAGTPDGFTKFGITVQQKANAWPENVPNGFLAMEAKNKGFVITRVQHVSQTPQIGDAIADPKEGMLLYDIQDKCVKLYNGSQWKCVERSCND
;
A
#
# COMPACT_ATOMS: atom_id res chain seq x y z
N MET A 1 -70.66 4.07 -41.64
CA MET A 1 -69.26 3.57 -41.56
C MET A 1 -68.72 3.92 -40.19
N LYS A 2 -68.30 2.90 -39.43
CA LYS A 2 -68.09 2.96 -37.98
C LYS A 2 -66.71 3.56 -37.64
N LYS A 3 -66.70 4.48 -36.67
CA LYS A 3 -65.53 5.02 -35.97
C LYS A 3 -64.85 3.91 -35.16
N LEU A 4 -63.53 3.79 -35.25
CA LEU A 4 -62.75 2.81 -34.48
C LEU A 4 -62.22 3.46 -33.19
N ASN A 5 -62.49 2.79 -32.07
CA ASN A 5 -62.08 3.09 -30.70
C ASN A 5 -60.58 2.87 -30.51
N LEU A 6 -59.87 3.83 -29.91
CA LEU A 6 -58.55 3.64 -29.31
C LEU A 6 -58.74 3.50 -27.78
N PHE A 7 -58.75 2.26 -27.28
CA PHE A 7 -58.66 1.99 -25.85
C PHE A 7 -57.26 1.40 -25.54
N VAL A 8 -56.56 2.09 -24.64
CA VAL A 8 -55.60 1.56 -23.64
C VAL A 8 -54.26 1.07 -24.18
N ILE A 9 -53.26 1.98 -24.23
CA ILE A 9 -51.87 1.64 -23.91
C ILE A 9 -51.41 2.50 -22.73
N ASN A 10 -50.74 1.81 -21.84
CA ASN A 10 -50.64 2.04 -20.42
C ASN A 10 -49.63 3.13 -20.03
N LYS A 11 -49.91 3.81 -18.91
CA LYS A 11 -49.04 4.76 -18.21
C LYS A 11 -47.72 4.12 -17.78
N LYS A 12 -46.60 4.52 -18.38
CA LYS A 12 -45.27 4.72 -17.74
C LYS A 12 -44.50 5.73 -18.61
N ILE A 13 -44.80 7.02 -18.48
CA ILE A 13 -43.94 8.00 -17.80
C ILE A 13 -42.46 7.81 -18.19
N ILE A 14 -42.07 8.53 -19.25
CA ILE A 14 -40.91 9.42 -19.34
C ILE A 14 -39.80 9.05 -18.33
N PHE A 15 -38.82 8.27 -18.77
CA PHE A 15 -37.52 8.19 -18.13
C PHE A 15 -36.46 8.75 -19.09
N LEU A 16 -36.19 10.04 -18.84
CA LEU A 16 -35.03 10.84 -19.18
C LEU A 16 -33.92 10.17 -20.02
N LEU A 17 -33.83 10.59 -21.29
CA LEU A 17 -32.63 10.50 -22.11
C LEU A 17 -31.66 11.61 -21.64
N MET A 18 -30.72 11.27 -20.75
CA MET A 18 -29.56 12.11 -20.39
C MET A 18 -28.39 11.15 -20.13
N THR A 19 -27.88 10.54 -21.20
CA THR A 19 -26.54 9.96 -21.21
C THR A 19 -25.55 11.13 -21.15
N VAL A 20 -25.21 11.54 -19.93
CA VAL A 20 -24.03 12.36 -19.69
C VAL A 20 -22.84 11.48 -20.03
N PHE A 21 -22.34 11.63 -21.26
CA PHE A 21 -20.96 11.29 -21.57
C PHE A 21 -20.10 12.21 -20.70
N TYR A 22 -19.76 11.75 -19.49
CA TYR A 22 -18.54 12.20 -18.83
C TYR A 22 -17.40 11.70 -19.72
N GLY A 23 -17.05 12.51 -20.72
CA GLY A 23 -15.74 12.44 -21.32
C GLY A 23 -14.75 12.70 -20.22
N VAL A 24 -14.16 11.63 -19.68
CA VAL A 24 -12.94 11.72 -18.90
C VAL A 24 -11.92 12.27 -19.89
N VAL A 25 -11.70 13.58 -19.84
CA VAL A 25 -10.55 14.20 -20.50
C VAL A 25 -9.35 13.59 -19.79
N ASN A 26 -8.81 12.51 -20.34
CA ASN A 26 -7.50 12.03 -19.92
C ASN A 26 -6.57 13.23 -20.09
N ALA A 27 -6.05 13.76 -18.99
CA ALA A 27 -5.02 14.79 -19.06
C ALA A 27 -3.93 14.26 -19.98
N GLN A 28 -3.68 14.97 -21.09
CA GLN A 28 -2.74 14.53 -22.09
C GLN A 28 -1.35 14.46 -21.44
N CYS A 29 -0.82 13.25 -21.36
CA CYS A 29 0.43 12.91 -20.72
C CYS A 29 1.57 13.21 -21.69
N ILE A 30 2.29 14.31 -21.46
CA ILE A 30 3.39 14.78 -22.30
C ILE A 30 4.65 13.98 -21.94
N PRO A 31 5.29 13.26 -22.89
CA PRO A 31 6.54 12.56 -22.59
C PRO A 31 7.59 13.51 -22.01
N TYR A 32 8.16 13.16 -20.87
CA TYR A 32 9.23 13.91 -20.26
C TYR A 32 10.58 13.46 -20.80
N THR A 33 11.23 14.34 -21.54
CA THR A 33 12.55 14.13 -22.15
C THR A 33 13.55 15.20 -21.66
N GLY A 34 13.34 15.73 -20.46
CA GLY A 34 14.22 16.76 -19.85
C GLY A 34 13.84 18.20 -20.18
N GLN A 35 12.70 18.45 -20.85
CA GLN A 35 12.21 19.79 -21.12
C GLN A 35 11.76 20.54 -19.85
N ILE A 36 11.66 21.87 -19.94
CA ILE A 36 11.05 22.69 -18.89
C ILE A 36 9.56 22.36 -18.80
N MET A 37 9.07 22.15 -17.58
CA MET A 37 7.66 21.92 -17.31
C MET A 37 6.90 23.25 -17.17
N THR A 38 5.64 23.27 -17.61
CA THR A 38 4.76 24.44 -17.49
C THR A 38 3.49 24.11 -16.73
N SER A 39 2.96 25.10 -16.01
CA SER A 39 1.73 24.99 -15.23
C SER A 39 0.55 24.54 -16.10
N GLY A 40 -0.30 23.66 -15.57
CA GLY A 40 -1.47 23.10 -16.23
C GLY A 40 -1.20 21.82 -17.02
N ASN A 41 0.08 21.43 -17.17
CA ASN A 41 0.46 20.26 -17.95
C ASN A 41 0.89 19.07 -17.07
N THR A 42 0.61 17.88 -17.58
CA THR A 42 1.07 16.61 -17.02
C THR A 42 2.17 16.03 -17.89
N TYR A 43 3.29 15.69 -17.27
CA TYR A 43 4.46 15.10 -17.89
C TYR A 43 4.64 13.68 -17.41
N CYS A 44 5.16 12.80 -18.26
CA CYS A 44 5.26 11.38 -17.95
C CYS A 44 6.59 10.77 -18.35
N ILE A 45 7.11 9.93 -17.48
CA ILE A 45 8.26 9.06 -17.73
C ILE A 45 7.72 7.63 -17.81
N ASN A 46 8.10 6.91 -18.86
CA ASN A 46 7.77 5.50 -19.03
C ASN A 46 9.06 4.70 -19.24
N GLY A 47 9.30 3.72 -18.39
CA GLY A 47 10.56 2.97 -18.35
C GLY A 47 11.68 3.72 -17.62
N ASN A 48 12.90 3.20 -17.75
CA ASN A 48 14.06 3.78 -17.09
C ASN A 48 14.49 5.06 -17.78
N TYR A 49 14.67 6.13 -17.00
CA TYR A 49 15.10 7.43 -17.51
C TYR A 49 16.09 8.09 -16.56
N THR A 50 17.12 8.73 -17.11
CA THR A 50 18.18 9.36 -16.32
C THR A 50 18.48 10.73 -16.87
N ILE A 51 18.55 11.72 -15.98
CA ILE A 51 19.01 13.08 -16.31
C ILE A 51 20.13 13.49 -15.35
N ALA A 52 21.12 14.20 -15.89
CA ALA A 52 22.25 14.69 -15.09
C ALA A 52 21.90 15.96 -14.30
N SER A 53 20.96 16.77 -14.79
CA SER A 53 20.49 17.99 -14.13
C SER A 53 19.35 17.71 -13.16
N GLY A 54 19.14 18.62 -12.21
CA GLY A 54 17.95 18.58 -11.36
C GLY A 54 16.67 18.80 -12.17
N VAL A 55 15.53 18.43 -11.60
CA VAL A 55 14.20 18.68 -12.16
C VAL A 55 13.42 19.66 -11.28
N ASN A 56 12.72 20.60 -11.92
CA ASN A 56 11.78 21.50 -11.26
C ASN A 56 10.37 21.23 -11.77
N ILE A 57 9.47 20.90 -10.85
CA ILE A 57 8.04 20.67 -11.10
C ILE A 57 7.31 21.91 -10.58
N PRO A 58 6.97 22.89 -11.42
CA PRO A 58 6.35 24.14 -10.97
C PRO A 58 4.93 23.92 -10.46
N ASN A 59 4.40 24.92 -9.77
CA ASN A 59 3.00 24.93 -9.36
C ASN A 59 2.08 24.69 -10.58
N GLY A 60 1.04 23.86 -10.39
CA GLY A 60 0.09 23.49 -11.42
C GLY A 60 0.60 22.45 -12.43
N ALA A 61 1.86 22.03 -12.36
CA ALA A 61 2.40 20.95 -13.17
C ALA A 61 2.45 19.62 -12.39
N THR A 62 2.34 18.52 -13.13
CA THR A 62 2.47 17.15 -12.60
C THR A 62 3.54 16.41 -13.38
N LEU A 63 4.50 15.77 -12.70
CA LEU A 63 5.37 14.75 -13.29
C LEU A 63 4.95 13.38 -12.76
N ILE A 64 4.67 12.44 -13.66
CA ILE A 64 4.30 11.05 -13.36
C ILE A 64 5.41 10.12 -13.82
N VAL A 65 6.00 9.35 -12.90
CA VAL A 65 6.83 8.19 -13.24
C VAL A 65 5.88 6.99 -13.35
N GLN A 66 5.51 6.64 -14.58
CA GLN A 66 4.48 5.63 -14.85
C GLN A 66 4.98 4.21 -14.62
N SER A 67 6.24 3.95 -14.94
CA SER A 67 6.90 2.66 -14.80
C SER A 67 8.42 2.86 -14.77
N GLY A 68 9.16 1.83 -14.34
CA GLY A 68 10.63 1.87 -14.33
C GLY A 68 11.21 2.81 -13.27
N GLN A 69 12.45 3.23 -13.49
CA GLN A 69 13.19 4.08 -12.55
C GLN A 69 13.58 5.41 -13.17
N PHE A 70 13.21 6.50 -12.51
CA PHE A 70 13.71 7.84 -12.82
C PHE A 70 14.92 8.18 -11.93
N GLN A 71 16.07 8.43 -12.56
CA GLN A 71 17.31 8.82 -11.89
C GLN A 71 17.62 10.30 -12.17
N VAL A 72 17.87 11.06 -11.12
CA VAL A 72 18.02 12.53 -11.19
C VAL A 72 19.01 13.03 -10.14
N SER A 73 19.59 14.24 -10.32
CA SER A 73 20.55 14.81 -9.35
C SER A 73 19.92 15.68 -8.25
N GLY A 74 18.63 15.96 -8.33
CA GLY A 74 17.88 16.74 -7.35
C GLY A 74 16.48 17.07 -7.85
N VAL A 75 15.55 17.32 -6.94
CA VAL A 75 14.13 17.51 -7.30
C VAL A 75 13.56 18.71 -6.54
N GLN A 76 12.93 19.63 -7.26
CA GLN A 76 12.10 20.68 -6.67
C GLN A 76 10.65 20.43 -7.03
N VAL A 77 9.80 20.21 -6.02
CA VAL A 77 8.39 19.87 -6.17
C VAL A 77 7.53 21.01 -5.64
N MET A 78 7.15 21.93 -6.54
CA MET A 78 6.17 22.99 -6.27
C MET A 78 4.77 22.60 -6.74
N GLY A 79 4.68 21.64 -7.67
CA GLY A 79 3.43 20.99 -8.10
C GLY A 79 3.33 19.56 -7.54
N ILE A 80 3.22 18.57 -8.43
CA ILE A 80 3.01 17.16 -8.06
C ILE A 80 4.08 16.27 -8.69
N LEU A 81 4.76 15.46 -7.89
CA LEU A 81 5.50 14.29 -8.35
C LEU A 81 4.69 13.03 -7.99
N GLU A 82 4.27 12.26 -8.98
CA GLU A 82 3.58 10.98 -8.77
C GLU A 82 4.47 9.83 -9.25
N ILE A 83 4.69 8.85 -8.39
CA ILE A 83 5.45 7.64 -8.67
C ILE A 83 4.43 6.51 -8.63
N ASN A 84 4.08 5.95 -9.79
CA ASN A 84 3.06 4.91 -9.89
C ASN A 84 3.50 3.60 -9.23
N ASP A 85 2.55 2.67 -9.11
CA ASP A 85 2.78 1.33 -8.58
C ASP A 85 4.00 0.65 -9.24
N GLY A 86 4.93 0.15 -8.42
CA GLY A 86 6.16 -0.49 -8.87
C GLY A 86 7.20 0.44 -9.53
N ALA A 87 6.88 1.72 -9.75
CA ALA A 87 7.83 2.70 -10.29
C ALA A 87 8.74 3.25 -9.18
N SER A 88 9.83 3.91 -9.55
CA SER A 88 10.78 4.44 -8.58
C SER A 88 11.46 5.72 -9.00
N VAL A 89 11.88 6.49 -8.00
CA VAL A 89 12.76 7.65 -8.16
C VAL A 89 14.01 7.45 -7.31
N ARG A 90 15.18 7.65 -7.93
CA ARG A 90 16.46 7.76 -7.24
C ARG A 90 17.05 9.14 -7.48
N SER A 91 17.34 9.86 -6.42
CA SER A 91 18.02 11.15 -6.48
C SER A 91 19.40 11.06 -5.86
N ASN A 92 20.42 11.50 -6.60
CA ASN A 92 21.77 11.69 -6.05
C ASN A 92 21.93 13.04 -5.31
N GLY A 93 20.84 13.77 -5.09
CA GLY A 93 20.80 15.00 -4.31
C GLY A 93 19.47 15.19 -3.59
N SER A 94 19.28 16.39 -3.06
CA SER A 94 18.14 16.71 -2.19
C SER A 94 16.81 16.85 -2.96
N ILE A 95 15.71 16.71 -2.23
CA ILE A 95 14.37 17.08 -2.67
C ILE A 95 13.81 18.20 -1.81
N THR A 96 13.22 19.20 -2.45
CA THR A 96 12.44 20.24 -1.77
C THR A 96 10.98 20.11 -2.18
N ILE A 97 10.07 20.04 -1.21
CA ILE A 97 8.64 19.90 -1.43
C ILE A 97 7.93 21.12 -0.84
N GLY A 98 7.32 21.90 -1.73
CA GLY A 98 6.65 23.14 -1.37
C GLY A 98 7.62 24.24 -0.94
N THR A 99 7.07 25.43 -0.72
CA THR A 99 7.82 26.57 -0.21
C THR A 99 6.93 27.32 0.76
N PHE A 100 7.56 27.96 1.74
CA PHE A 100 6.87 28.71 2.77
C PHE A 100 5.95 29.79 2.17
N GLY A 101 4.68 29.81 2.62
CA GLY A 101 3.72 30.86 2.29
C GLY A 101 3.26 30.94 0.83
N THR A 102 3.46 29.90 0.02
CA THR A 102 2.98 29.87 -1.38
C THR A 102 1.47 29.77 -1.50
N GLN A 103 0.78 29.37 -0.44
CA GLN A 103 -0.67 29.13 -0.39
C GLN A 103 -1.17 28.04 -1.35
N VAL A 104 -0.26 27.25 -1.93
CA VAL A 104 -0.58 26.20 -2.88
C VAL A 104 0.05 24.89 -2.47
N SER A 105 -0.76 23.84 -2.51
CA SER A 105 -0.30 22.51 -2.14
C SER A 105 0.69 21.95 -3.14
N SER A 106 1.67 21.23 -2.60
CA SER A 106 2.65 20.46 -3.34
C SER A 106 2.73 19.06 -2.74
N LYS A 107 3.01 18.05 -3.56
CA LYS A 107 3.11 16.70 -3.03
C LYS A 107 3.99 15.78 -3.86
N VAL A 108 4.59 14.83 -3.14
CA VAL A 108 5.17 13.62 -3.72
C VAL A 108 4.24 12.47 -3.36
N LYS A 109 3.76 11.72 -4.34
CA LYS A 109 2.85 10.59 -4.15
C LYS A 109 3.52 9.31 -4.62
N LEU A 110 3.51 8.30 -3.76
CA LEU A 110 4.06 6.97 -4.01
C LEU A 110 2.90 5.97 -4.13
N GLY A 111 2.87 5.21 -5.21
CA GLY A 111 1.99 4.08 -5.42
C GLY A 111 2.42 2.83 -4.64
N THR A 112 1.70 1.74 -4.85
CA THR A 112 1.97 0.44 -4.22
C THR A 112 3.35 -0.09 -4.64
N LYS A 113 4.18 -0.53 -3.68
CA LYS A 113 5.54 -1.03 -3.94
C LYS A 113 6.40 -0.08 -4.79
N SER A 114 6.17 1.23 -4.66
CA SER A 114 7.03 2.25 -5.26
C SER A 114 8.04 2.75 -4.23
N PHE A 115 9.12 3.39 -4.69
CA PHE A 115 10.05 4.02 -3.76
C PHE A 115 10.63 5.34 -4.25
N LEU A 116 10.99 6.17 -3.27
CA LEU A 116 11.84 7.34 -3.42
C LEU A 116 13.10 7.12 -2.57
N SER A 117 14.27 7.10 -3.20
CA SER A 117 15.55 6.95 -2.49
C SER A 117 16.45 8.13 -2.82
N LEU A 118 16.98 8.79 -1.79
CA LEU A 118 17.73 10.04 -1.90
C LEU A 118 19.06 9.89 -1.16
N THR A 119 20.17 10.22 -1.82
CA THR A 119 21.45 10.42 -1.11
C THR A 119 21.50 11.78 -0.40
N GLY A 120 20.65 12.73 -0.81
CA GLY A 120 20.53 14.06 -0.21
C GLY A 120 19.41 14.20 0.81
N SER A 121 19.13 15.45 1.19
CA SER A 121 18.14 15.81 2.21
C SER A 121 16.72 15.93 1.65
N VAL A 122 15.73 15.80 2.53
CA VAL A 122 14.34 16.21 2.28
C VAL A 122 14.08 17.53 3.01
N ILE A 123 13.59 18.52 2.28
CA ILE A 123 13.15 19.81 2.84
C ILE A 123 11.67 19.98 2.51
N GLN A 124 10.80 19.87 3.51
CA GLN A 124 9.38 20.17 3.39
C GLN A 124 9.09 21.58 3.89
N GLY A 125 8.81 22.48 2.96
CA GLY A 125 8.40 23.86 3.26
C GLY A 125 6.99 23.92 3.84
N ASP A 126 6.56 25.08 4.35
CA ASP A 126 5.18 25.25 4.82
C ASP A 126 4.36 26.24 3.98
N PRO A 127 3.71 25.78 2.88
CA PRO A 127 2.82 26.61 2.06
C PRO A 127 1.74 27.36 2.82
N SER A 128 1.29 26.83 3.97
CA SER A 128 0.20 27.40 4.77
C SER A 128 0.60 28.61 5.60
N PHE A 129 1.91 28.94 5.68
CA PHE A 129 2.43 30.00 6.55
C PHE A 129 1.97 29.82 8.01
N GLY A 130 2.31 28.67 8.61
CA GLY A 130 1.91 28.34 9.98
C GLY A 130 0.40 28.12 10.15
N GLY A 131 -0.29 27.66 9.11
CA GLY A 131 -1.74 27.42 9.11
C GLY A 131 -2.61 28.65 8.87
N LEU A 132 -2.02 29.81 8.54
CA LEU A 132 -2.76 31.05 8.27
C LEU A 132 -3.42 31.07 6.88
N TYR A 133 -2.92 30.28 5.94
CA TYR A 133 -3.39 30.18 4.56
C TYR A 133 -3.60 28.72 4.14
N PRO A 134 -4.39 28.45 3.09
CA PRO A 134 -4.50 27.10 2.53
C PRO A 134 -3.14 26.63 1.97
N GLY A 135 -3.03 25.33 1.70
CA GLY A 135 -1.83 24.76 1.07
C GLY A 135 -1.03 23.87 2.03
N THR A 136 -0.49 22.79 1.50
CA THR A 136 0.29 21.79 2.26
C THR A 136 1.46 21.27 1.44
N SER A 137 2.53 20.82 2.09
CA SER A 137 3.58 20.04 1.44
C SER A 137 3.60 18.63 2.03
N MET A 138 3.27 17.61 1.23
CA MET A 138 3.09 16.25 1.75
C MET A 138 3.81 15.19 0.93
N ILE A 139 4.24 14.14 1.61
CA ILE A 139 4.61 12.87 1.01
C ILE A 139 3.44 11.90 1.26
N GLU A 140 2.73 11.53 0.20
CA GLU A 140 1.65 10.53 0.23
C GLU A 140 2.22 9.15 -0.09
N MET A 141 2.09 8.19 0.82
CA MET A 141 2.70 6.85 0.70
C MET A 141 1.65 5.75 0.56
N GLY A 142 1.72 5.02 -0.55
CA GLY A 142 0.87 3.86 -0.84
C GLY A 142 1.33 2.58 -0.14
N SER A 143 0.58 1.50 -0.36
CA SER A 143 0.84 0.18 0.25
C SER A 143 2.26 -0.29 -0.06
N TRP A 144 3.02 -0.70 0.95
CA TRP A 144 4.36 -1.27 0.79
C TRP A 144 5.35 -0.37 0.05
N SER A 145 5.14 0.95 0.10
CA SER A 145 6.07 1.93 -0.47
C SER A 145 7.16 2.32 0.53
N ALA A 146 8.28 2.83 0.01
CA ALA A 146 9.40 3.26 0.83
C ALA A 146 9.94 4.64 0.41
N VAL A 147 10.24 5.48 1.40
CA VAL A 147 11.00 6.71 1.26
C VAL A 147 12.27 6.53 2.08
N GLU A 148 13.41 6.57 1.42
CA GLU A 148 14.74 6.45 2.03
C GLU A 148 15.51 7.75 1.85
N ILE A 149 15.94 8.33 2.97
CA ILE A 149 16.58 9.64 3.02
C ILE A 149 17.92 9.47 3.72
N CYS A 150 19.01 9.59 2.97
CA CYS A 150 20.35 9.54 3.55
C CYS A 150 20.88 10.89 4.02
N GLY A 151 20.28 11.99 3.56
CA GLY A 151 20.51 13.32 4.13
C GLY A 151 19.60 13.60 5.32
N THR A 152 19.53 14.86 5.70
CA THR A 152 18.61 15.33 6.75
C THR A 152 17.17 15.31 6.27
N PHE A 153 16.23 15.12 7.18
CA PHE A 153 14.81 15.39 6.94
C PHE A 153 14.41 16.63 7.73
N THR A 154 13.83 17.62 7.08
CA THR A 154 13.36 18.84 7.73
C THR A 154 11.92 19.15 7.34
N GLN A 155 11.06 19.26 8.34
CA GLN A 155 9.66 19.69 8.21
C GLN A 155 9.48 21.09 8.81
N GLN A 156 8.95 22.04 8.03
CA GLN A 156 8.63 23.37 8.55
C GLN A 156 7.24 23.46 9.19
N SER A 157 6.27 22.68 8.70
CA SER A 157 4.89 22.76 9.17
C SER A 157 4.74 22.30 10.62
N LYS A 158 3.92 23.05 11.37
CA LYS A 158 3.49 22.72 12.74
C LYS A 158 2.01 22.35 12.84
N THR A 159 1.28 22.42 11.72
CA THR A 159 -0.19 22.40 11.69
C THR A 159 -0.76 21.23 10.89
N TYR A 160 0.08 20.49 10.16
CA TYR A 160 -0.28 19.27 9.45
C TYR A 160 0.92 18.31 9.38
N PRO A 161 0.67 16.99 9.26
CA PRO A 161 1.72 15.99 9.12
C PRO A 161 2.48 16.12 7.80
N SER A 162 3.77 15.79 7.81
CA SER A 162 4.60 15.74 6.60
C SER A 162 4.31 14.53 5.70
N VAL A 163 3.91 13.42 6.30
CA VAL A 163 3.74 12.13 5.64
C VAL A 163 2.32 11.63 5.88
N LYS A 164 1.65 11.22 4.80
CA LYS A 164 0.28 10.70 4.83
C LYS A 164 0.23 9.32 4.20
N TYR A 165 -0.42 8.38 4.86
CA TYR A 165 -0.72 7.08 4.25
C TYR A 165 -1.93 7.17 3.31
N VAL A 166 -1.85 6.53 2.15
CA VAL A 166 -2.93 6.46 1.14
C VAL A 166 -3.13 5.04 0.59
N GLY A 167 -2.50 4.03 1.22
CA GLY A 167 -2.57 2.64 0.80
C GLY A 167 -3.76 1.86 1.39
N ALA A 168 -3.71 0.54 1.25
CA ALA A 168 -4.72 -0.38 1.78
C ALA A 168 -4.63 -0.50 3.32
N PRO A 169 -5.73 -0.72 4.06
CA PRO A 169 -5.75 -0.74 5.54
C PRO A 169 -4.88 -1.80 6.24
N ASN A 170 -4.44 -2.84 5.51
CA ASN A 170 -3.64 -3.94 6.05
C ASN A 170 -2.18 -3.92 5.58
N ALA A 171 -1.75 -2.87 4.88
CA ALA A 171 -0.38 -2.69 4.44
C ALA A 171 0.33 -1.62 5.28
N LYS A 172 1.64 -1.48 5.09
CA LYS A 172 2.46 -0.44 5.74
C LYS A 172 3.28 0.30 4.69
N ALA A 173 3.78 1.48 5.03
CA ALA A 173 4.78 2.19 4.23
C ALA A 173 5.92 2.64 5.14
N TYR A 174 7.15 2.70 4.59
CA TYR A 174 8.35 2.99 5.38
C TYR A 174 8.91 4.37 5.04
N CYS A 175 8.95 5.28 6.01
CA CYS A 175 9.65 6.56 5.90
C CYS A 175 10.91 6.50 6.75
N ILE A 176 12.08 6.49 6.10
CA ILE A 176 13.37 6.20 6.73
C ILE A 176 14.29 7.38 6.54
N ALA A 177 14.76 7.94 7.65
CA ALA A 177 15.78 8.99 7.68
C ALA A 177 17.03 8.48 8.38
N LYS A 178 18.15 8.51 7.66
CA LYS A 178 19.44 8.01 8.14
C LYS A 178 20.30 9.09 8.81
N ALA A 179 20.04 10.36 8.52
CA ALA A 179 20.64 11.50 9.23
C ALA A 179 19.62 12.21 10.14
N GLU A 180 19.98 13.38 10.64
CA GLU A 180 19.13 14.15 11.57
C GLU A 180 17.75 14.43 10.98
N VAL A 181 16.74 14.22 11.81
CA VAL A 181 15.35 14.57 11.56
C VAL A 181 15.00 15.80 12.38
N SER A 182 14.49 16.84 11.74
CA SER A 182 14.08 18.08 12.40
C SER A 182 12.69 18.54 11.98
N GLY A 183 11.98 19.17 12.91
CA GLY A 183 10.64 19.72 12.70
C GLY A 183 10.51 21.17 13.16
N GLY A 184 9.37 21.77 12.86
CA GLY A 184 9.07 23.16 13.20
C GLY A 184 8.94 23.44 14.71
N GLY A 185 8.96 22.43 15.58
CA GLY A 185 8.81 22.56 17.03
C GLY A 185 7.75 21.61 17.61
N ASP A 186 7.38 21.81 18.87
CA ASP A 186 6.69 20.82 19.70
C ASP A 186 5.37 20.24 19.17
N THR A 187 4.65 20.96 18.28
CA THR A 187 3.39 20.47 17.69
C THR A 187 3.57 19.85 16.30
N ALA A 188 4.77 19.90 15.72
CA ALA A 188 5.04 19.27 14.44
C ALA A 188 5.05 17.75 14.61
N VAL A 189 4.33 17.04 13.74
CA VAL A 189 4.29 15.58 13.72
C VAL A 189 4.61 15.04 12.32
N ILE A 190 5.19 13.84 12.25
CA ILE A 190 5.51 13.18 10.98
C ILE A 190 4.26 12.67 10.29
N SER A 191 3.44 11.89 10.99
CA SER A 191 2.19 11.34 10.44
C SER A 191 1.17 11.12 11.52
N ASP A 192 -0.11 11.14 11.15
CA ASP A 192 -1.23 10.81 12.02
C ASP A 192 -1.71 9.36 11.81
N ASP A 193 -0.98 8.56 11.01
CA ASP A 193 -1.39 7.22 10.59
C ASP A 193 -0.39 6.14 11.02
N ASN A 194 -0.87 5.09 11.70
CA ASN A 194 -0.04 4.01 12.23
C ASN A 194 0.49 3.04 11.15
N GLN A 195 -0.01 3.14 9.92
CA GLN A 195 0.48 2.40 8.75
C GLN A 195 1.77 2.99 8.20
N ILE A 196 2.08 4.26 8.53
CA ILE A 196 3.41 4.83 8.33
C ILE A 196 4.34 4.29 9.43
N VAL A 197 5.36 3.55 9.00
CA VAL A 197 6.49 3.16 9.84
C VAL A 197 7.60 4.18 9.63
N THR A 198 7.87 4.95 10.67
CA THR A 198 8.91 5.97 10.68
C THR A 198 10.15 5.42 11.35
N ILE A 199 11.29 5.47 10.68
CA ILE A 199 12.59 5.05 11.23
C ILE A 199 13.56 6.24 11.18
N ALA A 200 13.97 6.72 12.35
CA ALA A 200 14.97 7.76 12.52
C ALA A 200 16.26 7.16 13.09
N MET A 201 17.25 6.91 12.23
CA MET A 201 18.52 6.28 12.62
C MET A 201 19.51 7.25 13.28
N SER A 202 19.16 8.53 13.38
CA SER A 202 19.96 9.58 14.02
C SER A 202 19.11 10.41 15.01
N SER A 203 19.59 11.59 15.39
CA SER A 203 18.89 12.56 16.23
C SER A 203 17.53 12.96 15.64
N VAL A 204 16.57 13.23 16.54
CA VAL A 204 15.28 13.82 16.21
C VAL A 204 15.11 15.08 17.06
N VAL A 205 14.84 16.22 16.42
CA VAL A 205 14.74 17.53 17.09
C VAL A 205 13.47 18.27 16.67
N GLY A 206 12.61 18.62 17.62
CA GLY A 206 11.43 19.44 17.34
C GLY A 206 10.42 18.80 16.38
N LEU A 207 10.36 17.47 16.33
CA LEU A 207 9.42 16.71 15.52
C LEU A 207 8.91 15.49 16.28
N GLY A 208 7.60 15.41 16.47
CA GLY A 208 6.92 14.27 17.07
C GLY A 208 6.59 13.17 16.06
N ALA A 209 6.42 11.95 16.54
CA ALA A 209 5.98 10.82 15.71
C ALA A 209 4.51 10.93 15.27
N GLY A 210 3.68 11.69 16.00
CA GLY A 210 2.22 11.70 15.82
C GLY A 210 1.62 10.30 16.04
N GLY A 211 0.75 9.88 15.13
CA GLY A 211 0.16 8.54 15.08
C GLY A 211 1.03 7.47 14.40
N SER A 212 2.21 7.81 13.88
CA SER A 212 3.07 6.85 13.17
C SER A 212 3.61 5.72 14.07
N SER A 213 3.82 4.55 13.47
CA SER A 213 4.61 3.48 14.09
C SER A 213 6.09 3.91 14.09
N PHE A 214 6.60 4.36 15.23
CA PHE A 214 7.88 5.05 15.29
C PHE A 214 9.01 4.23 15.89
N CYS A 215 10.18 4.28 15.24
CA CYS A 215 11.44 3.81 15.77
C CYS A 215 12.52 4.90 15.67
N GLY A 216 12.99 5.37 16.83
CA GLY A 216 14.01 6.40 16.95
C GLY A 216 13.92 7.08 18.32
N PRO A 217 14.76 8.10 18.59
CA PRO A 217 15.96 8.45 17.84
C PRO A 217 17.05 7.36 17.90
N ASN A 218 18.07 7.46 17.04
CA ASN A 218 19.20 6.52 16.96
C ASN A 218 18.79 5.06 16.74
N ALA A 219 17.81 4.84 15.87
CA ALA A 219 17.25 3.53 15.59
C ALA A 219 18.28 2.55 14.98
N THR A 220 18.22 1.30 15.43
CA THR A 220 18.87 0.12 14.85
C THR A 220 17.87 -1.04 14.81
N SER A 221 18.20 -2.12 14.09
CA SER A 221 17.38 -3.33 14.07
C SER A 221 17.20 -3.94 15.47
N ALA A 222 18.13 -3.70 16.39
CA ALA A 222 18.05 -4.16 17.78
C ALA A 222 17.08 -3.31 18.63
N THR A 223 16.93 -2.01 18.35
CA THR A 223 16.07 -1.13 19.15
C THR A 223 14.58 -1.35 18.89
N CYS A 224 14.22 -1.81 17.69
CA CYS A 224 12.82 -1.96 17.27
C CYS A 224 12.63 -3.09 16.24
N PRO A 225 12.94 -4.34 16.62
CA PRO A 225 12.96 -5.48 15.68
C PRO A 225 11.61 -5.74 15.00
N SER A 226 10.49 -5.34 15.60
CA SER A 226 9.15 -5.50 15.02
C SER A 226 8.80 -4.44 13.97
N LEU A 227 9.52 -3.32 13.94
CA LEU A 227 9.31 -2.23 12.98
C LEU A 227 10.41 -2.16 11.91
N TRP A 228 11.55 -2.80 12.16
CA TRP A 228 12.70 -2.79 11.26
C TRP A 228 12.46 -3.68 10.02
N PRO A 229 12.48 -3.14 8.79
CA PRO A 229 12.39 -3.97 7.59
C PRO A 229 13.73 -4.69 7.36
N SER A 230 13.69 -5.96 6.96
CA SER A 230 14.90 -6.80 6.81
C SER A 230 15.90 -6.26 5.76
N GLY A 231 15.41 -5.51 4.75
CA GLY A 231 16.23 -4.90 3.71
C GLY A 231 16.92 -3.62 4.11
N LEU A 232 16.68 -3.09 5.33
CA LEU A 232 17.35 -1.89 5.84
C LEU A 232 18.64 -2.26 6.60
N SER A 233 19.76 -1.72 6.14
CA SER A 233 21.05 -1.84 6.82
C SER A 233 21.09 -1.06 8.13
N ASN A 234 21.81 -1.58 9.12
CA ASN A 234 22.14 -0.84 10.34
C ASN A 234 23.19 0.26 10.10
N ASP A 235 23.90 0.20 8.97
CA ASP A 235 24.80 1.26 8.56
C ASP A 235 23.97 2.46 8.02
N LYS A 236 24.02 3.57 8.76
CA LYS A 236 23.33 4.81 8.39
C LYS A 236 23.98 5.51 7.19
N ASP A 237 25.23 5.18 6.88
CA ASP A 237 25.99 5.78 5.78
C ASP A 237 25.83 4.97 4.47
N GLU A 238 25.28 3.76 4.55
CA GLU A 238 24.87 2.97 3.39
C GLU A 238 23.54 3.51 2.83
N CYS A 239 23.48 3.78 1.53
CA CYS A 239 22.26 4.29 0.87
C CYS A 239 21.77 3.33 -0.20
N GLY A 240 20.48 3.41 -0.53
CA GLY A 240 19.89 2.66 -1.62
C GLY A 240 19.32 1.32 -1.18
N ASN A 241 18.95 1.18 0.10
CA ASN A 241 18.25 0.03 0.65
C ASN A 241 16.76 -0.01 0.24
N ALA A 242 16.17 1.09 -0.24
CA ALA A 242 14.76 1.15 -0.61
C ALA A 242 14.24 0.00 -1.51
N PRO A 243 14.95 -0.44 -2.57
CA PRO A 243 14.51 -1.58 -3.37
C PRO A 243 14.49 -2.89 -2.57
N ALA A 244 15.48 -3.13 -1.70
CA ALA A 244 15.49 -4.33 -0.86
C ALA A 244 14.32 -4.31 0.12
N ILE A 245 14.05 -3.15 0.73
CA ILE A 245 12.92 -2.95 1.64
C ILE A 245 11.60 -3.29 0.96
N ILE A 246 11.33 -2.76 -0.25
CA ILE A 246 10.05 -3.02 -0.92
C ILE A 246 9.93 -4.44 -1.48
N ASN A 247 11.04 -5.08 -1.89
CA ASN A 247 11.04 -6.42 -2.44
C ASN A 247 10.75 -7.49 -1.37
N GLU A 248 11.12 -7.26 -0.11
CA GLU A 248 10.87 -8.22 0.97
C GLU A 248 9.43 -8.21 1.49
N LEU A 249 8.67 -7.15 1.16
CA LEU A 249 7.24 -7.05 1.44
C LEU A 249 6.43 -8.04 0.57
N ASP A 250 7.08 -8.66 -0.42
CA ASP A 250 6.55 -9.76 -1.24
C ASP A 250 6.58 -11.12 -0.54
N SER A 251 7.13 -11.20 0.69
CA SER A 251 7.09 -12.43 1.48
C SER A 251 5.67 -12.92 1.79
N PHE A 252 4.64 -12.09 1.58
CA PHE A 252 3.22 -12.41 1.70
C PHE A 252 2.56 -12.55 0.32
N CYS A 253 2.65 -13.73 -0.28
CA CYS A 253 1.91 -14.05 -1.51
C CYS A 253 0.42 -14.23 -1.22
N THR A 254 -0.38 -13.24 -1.59
CA THR A 254 -1.84 -13.34 -1.63
C THR A 254 -2.30 -13.18 -3.08
N LYS A 255 -2.95 -14.20 -3.63
CA LYS A 255 -3.67 -14.06 -4.89
C LYS A 255 -4.97 -13.30 -4.63
N LEU A 256 -5.19 -12.20 -5.35
CA LEU A 256 -6.46 -11.48 -5.28
C LEU A 256 -7.60 -12.43 -5.71
N GLY A 257 -8.75 -12.32 -5.04
CA GLY A 257 -9.94 -13.07 -5.45
C GLY A 257 -10.33 -12.70 -6.89
N ALA A 258 -10.72 -13.70 -7.69
CA ALA A 258 -11.19 -13.46 -9.05
C ALA A 258 -12.47 -12.59 -9.01
N ALA A 259 -12.47 -11.48 -9.76
CA ALA A 259 -13.65 -10.65 -9.96
C ALA A 259 -14.46 -11.17 -11.16
N GLY A 260 -15.78 -11.12 -11.07
CA GLY A 260 -16.68 -11.50 -12.16
C GLY A 260 -17.93 -12.24 -11.72
N THR A 261 -18.69 -12.75 -12.69
CA THR A 261 -19.83 -13.63 -12.44
C THR A 261 -19.33 -14.99 -11.93
N PRO A 262 -19.88 -15.53 -10.84
CA PRO A 262 -19.57 -16.89 -10.38
C PRO A 262 -19.77 -17.91 -11.49
N ASP A 263 -18.79 -18.79 -11.69
CA ASP A 263 -18.86 -19.90 -12.64
C ASP A 263 -19.36 -21.19 -11.97
N GLY A 264 -19.54 -21.18 -10.64
CA GLY A 264 -20.11 -22.28 -9.88
C GLY A 264 -20.77 -21.83 -8.57
N PHE A 265 -21.55 -22.76 -8.00
CA PHE A 265 -22.20 -22.59 -6.71
C PHE A 265 -21.87 -23.77 -5.79
N THR A 266 -21.83 -23.48 -4.49
CA THR A 266 -21.48 -24.46 -3.46
C THR A 266 -22.54 -25.55 -3.36
N LYS A 267 -22.12 -26.81 -3.46
CA LYS A 267 -23.03 -27.97 -3.45
C LYS A 267 -23.15 -28.66 -2.09
N PHE A 268 -22.20 -28.40 -1.19
CA PHE A 268 -22.14 -29.03 0.11
C PHE A 268 -21.98 -27.98 1.20
N GLY A 269 -22.75 -28.10 2.27
CA GLY A 269 -22.67 -27.16 3.37
C GLY A 269 -23.09 -27.75 4.71
N ILE A 270 -22.52 -27.18 5.78
CA ILE A 270 -22.83 -27.49 7.17
C ILE A 270 -23.32 -26.19 7.84
N THR A 271 -24.57 -26.17 8.30
CA THR A 271 -25.13 -25.02 9.04
C THR A 271 -25.70 -25.49 10.37
N VAL A 272 -25.47 -24.68 11.41
CA VAL A 272 -26.14 -24.81 12.71
C VAL A 272 -27.27 -23.80 12.88
N GLN A 273 -27.57 -23.03 11.82
CA GLN A 273 -28.69 -22.11 11.76
C GLN A 273 -29.90 -22.76 11.09
N GLN A 274 -31.04 -22.06 11.14
CA GLN A 274 -32.17 -22.40 10.27
C GLN A 274 -31.72 -22.24 8.81
N LYS A 275 -31.72 -23.35 8.05
CA LYS A 275 -31.33 -23.36 6.64
C LYS A 275 -32.11 -22.30 5.86
N ALA A 276 -31.42 -21.29 5.36
CA ALA A 276 -32.00 -20.27 4.50
C ALA A 276 -32.42 -20.86 3.14
N ASN A 277 -33.39 -20.23 2.47
CA ASN A 277 -33.80 -20.66 1.14
C ASN A 277 -32.62 -20.61 0.16
N ALA A 278 -32.50 -21.62 -0.69
CA ALA A 278 -31.40 -21.80 -1.65
C ALA A 278 -29.98 -21.87 -1.05
N TRP A 279 -29.83 -22.07 0.26
CA TRP A 279 -28.52 -22.37 0.85
C TRP A 279 -28.21 -23.88 0.76
N PRO A 280 -26.97 -24.33 0.48
CA PRO A 280 -25.75 -23.55 0.21
C PRO A 280 -25.60 -23.11 -1.26
N GLU A 281 -26.56 -23.41 -2.11
CA GLU A 281 -26.51 -23.19 -3.57
C GLU A 281 -26.48 -21.70 -3.97
N ASN A 282 -26.71 -20.80 -3.02
CA ASN A 282 -26.58 -19.36 -3.18
C ASN A 282 -25.20 -18.82 -2.74
N VAL A 283 -24.30 -19.68 -2.25
CA VAL A 283 -22.92 -19.35 -1.93
C VAL A 283 -22.06 -19.59 -3.18
N PRO A 284 -21.56 -18.54 -3.86
CA PRO A 284 -20.81 -18.68 -5.09
C PRO A 284 -19.41 -19.25 -4.84
N ASN A 285 -18.92 -20.07 -5.79
CA ASN A 285 -17.53 -20.55 -5.90
C ASN A 285 -16.92 -21.24 -4.66
N GLY A 286 -17.75 -21.77 -3.75
CA GLY A 286 -17.28 -22.53 -2.59
C GLY A 286 -17.28 -24.05 -2.84
N PHE A 287 -16.26 -24.75 -2.34
CA PHE A 287 -16.27 -26.22 -2.28
C PHE A 287 -17.07 -26.74 -1.08
N LEU A 288 -17.10 -25.97 0.02
CA LEU A 288 -17.82 -26.24 1.26
C LEU A 288 -18.30 -24.90 1.84
N ALA A 289 -19.58 -24.80 2.21
CA ALA A 289 -20.12 -23.67 2.96
C ALA A 289 -20.33 -24.07 4.43
N MET A 290 -19.72 -23.33 5.37
CA MET A 290 -19.97 -23.53 6.80
C MET A 290 -20.59 -22.27 7.39
N GLU A 291 -21.68 -22.43 8.15
CA GLU A 291 -22.43 -21.29 8.69
C GLU A 291 -22.75 -21.49 10.18
N ALA A 292 -22.36 -20.50 10.99
CA ALA A 292 -22.73 -20.40 12.40
C ALA A 292 -22.77 -18.92 12.83
N LYS A 293 -23.72 -18.57 13.70
CA LYS A 293 -23.81 -17.21 14.26
C LYS A 293 -22.85 -16.96 15.43
N ASN A 294 -22.66 -17.98 16.27
CA ASN A 294 -21.93 -17.86 17.54
C ASN A 294 -21.15 -19.14 17.91
N LYS A 295 -20.84 -19.99 16.93
CA LYS A 295 -20.05 -21.20 17.13
C LYS A 295 -18.75 -21.08 16.34
N GLY A 296 -17.63 -21.43 16.97
CA GLY A 296 -16.34 -21.52 16.29
C GLY A 296 -16.22 -22.82 15.50
N PHE A 297 -15.44 -22.80 14.44
CA PHE A 297 -14.96 -24.01 13.78
C PHE A 297 -13.70 -24.50 14.48
N VAL A 298 -13.73 -25.75 14.95
CA VAL A 298 -12.59 -26.37 15.63
C VAL A 298 -12.19 -27.60 14.84
N ILE A 299 -10.99 -27.56 14.25
CA ILE A 299 -10.38 -28.74 13.63
C ILE A 299 -9.98 -29.75 14.72
N THR A 300 -10.06 -31.04 14.40
CA THR A 300 -9.64 -32.11 15.30
C THR A 300 -8.21 -31.87 15.77
N ARG A 301 -8.00 -31.89 17.09
CA ARG A 301 -6.69 -31.71 17.72
C ARG A 301 -6.20 -33.07 18.22
N VAL A 302 -4.98 -33.45 17.86
CA VAL A 302 -4.38 -34.72 18.29
C VAL A 302 -3.03 -34.46 18.95
N GLN A 303 -2.57 -35.40 19.78
CA GLN A 303 -1.27 -35.26 20.44
C GLN A 303 -0.13 -35.15 19.42
N HIS A 304 -0.04 -36.12 18.49
CA HIS A 304 0.94 -36.12 17.42
C HIS A 304 0.58 -37.09 16.29
N VAL A 305 1.01 -36.78 15.06
CA VAL A 305 1.15 -37.71 13.93
C VAL A 305 2.50 -37.54 13.25
N SER A 306 3.22 -38.62 13.02
CA SER A 306 4.51 -38.60 12.36
C SER A 306 4.38 -38.21 10.88
N GLN A 307 5.42 -37.61 10.29
CA GLN A 307 5.40 -37.19 8.87
C GLN A 307 5.06 -38.35 7.93
N THR A 308 5.67 -39.51 8.14
CA THR A 308 5.24 -40.77 7.52
C THR A 308 4.45 -41.53 8.58
N PRO A 309 3.18 -41.94 8.33
CA PRO A 309 2.36 -42.59 9.35
C PRO A 309 3.03 -43.83 9.95
N GLN A 310 3.00 -43.95 11.28
CA GLN A 310 3.59 -45.07 12.01
C GLN A 310 2.66 -45.65 13.08
N ILE A 311 2.93 -46.87 13.52
CA ILE A 311 2.25 -47.47 14.67
C ILE A 311 2.52 -46.61 15.90
N GLY A 312 1.45 -46.15 16.56
CA GLY A 312 1.52 -45.29 17.74
C GLY A 312 1.16 -43.82 17.46
N ASP A 313 1.03 -43.41 16.20
CA ASP A 313 0.47 -42.11 15.85
C ASP A 313 -1.00 -42.00 16.29
N ALA A 314 -1.45 -40.79 16.59
CA ALA A 314 -2.83 -40.56 17.01
C ALA A 314 -3.88 -40.92 15.93
N ILE A 315 -3.46 -41.02 14.66
CA ILE A 315 -4.27 -41.44 13.52
C ILE A 315 -3.61 -42.64 12.86
N ALA A 316 -4.16 -43.83 13.08
CA ALA A 316 -3.59 -45.09 12.57
C ALA A 316 -3.85 -45.34 11.07
N ASP A 317 -4.94 -44.81 10.51
CA ASP A 317 -5.33 -44.99 9.11
C ASP A 317 -5.73 -43.64 8.48
N PRO A 318 -4.76 -42.78 8.12
CA PRO A 318 -5.03 -41.48 7.56
C PRO A 318 -5.57 -41.58 6.12
N LYS A 319 -6.50 -40.69 5.77
CA LYS A 319 -7.07 -40.59 4.41
C LYS A 319 -6.62 -39.31 3.75
N GLU A 320 -6.37 -39.36 2.44
CA GLU A 320 -5.98 -38.19 1.66
C GLU A 320 -6.98 -37.04 1.86
N GLY A 321 -6.46 -35.83 2.06
CA GLY A 321 -7.26 -34.64 2.32
C GLY A 321 -7.61 -34.43 3.80
N MET A 322 -7.25 -35.35 4.70
CA MET A 322 -7.50 -35.19 6.13
C MET A 322 -6.69 -34.02 6.71
N LEU A 323 -7.35 -33.20 7.53
CA LEU A 323 -6.78 -32.05 8.23
C LEU A 323 -6.89 -32.22 9.74
N LEU A 324 -5.82 -31.90 10.47
CA LEU A 324 -5.81 -31.90 11.94
C LEU A 324 -4.87 -30.82 12.49
N TYR A 325 -5.01 -30.50 13.77
CA TYR A 325 -4.01 -29.73 14.51
C TYR A 325 -3.15 -30.68 15.35
N ASP A 326 -1.86 -30.70 15.09
CA ASP A 326 -0.88 -31.47 15.84
C ASP A 326 -0.38 -30.63 17.03
N ILE A 327 -0.62 -31.11 18.26
CA ILE A 327 -0.28 -30.35 19.47
C ILE A 327 1.23 -30.32 19.70
N GLN A 328 1.94 -31.40 19.39
CA GLN A 328 3.38 -31.49 19.54
C GLN A 328 4.10 -30.57 18.54
N ASP A 329 3.71 -30.61 17.27
CA ASP A 329 4.34 -29.83 16.20
C ASP A 329 3.75 -28.42 16.06
N LYS A 330 2.68 -28.12 16.80
CA LYS A 330 2.01 -26.81 16.89
C LYS A 330 1.54 -26.25 15.53
N CYS A 331 1.18 -27.13 14.60
CA CYS A 331 0.77 -26.75 13.24
C CYS A 331 -0.51 -27.47 12.81
N VAL A 332 -1.20 -26.92 11.80
CA VAL A 332 -2.24 -27.64 11.08
C VAL A 332 -1.54 -28.56 10.08
N LYS A 333 -1.81 -29.87 10.13
CA LYS A 333 -1.27 -30.84 9.17
C LYS A 333 -2.33 -31.30 8.18
N LEU A 334 -1.91 -31.46 6.92
CA LEU A 334 -2.66 -32.10 5.84
C LEU A 334 -2.01 -33.43 5.49
N TYR A 335 -2.80 -34.51 5.39
CA TYR A 335 -2.34 -35.76 4.81
C TYR A 335 -2.55 -35.77 3.30
N ASN A 336 -1.47 -35.86 2.53
CA ASN A 336 -1.53 -35.80 1.06
C ASN A 336 -1.71 -37.17 0.38
N GLY A 337 -2.12 -38.20 1.14
CA GLY A 337 -2.21 -39.57 0.66
C GLY A 337 -0.96 -40.42 0.95
N SER A 338 0.17 -39.81 1.30
CA SER A 338 1.40 -40.52 1.67
C SER A 338 2.06 -40.00 2.96
N GLN A 339 1.98 -38.70 3.21
CA GLN A 339 2.66 -38.05 4.32
C GLN A 339 1.78 -36.97 4.96
N TRP A 340 1.94 -36.80 6.26
CA TRP A 340 1.48 -35.63 6.99
C TRP A 340 2.49 -34.50 6.83
N LYS A 341 2.02 -33.32 6.43
CA LYS A 341 2.84 -32.11 6.36
C LYS A 341 2.14 -30.95 7.03
N CYS A 342 2.89 -30.12 7.74
CA CYS A 342 2.37 -28.82 8.18
C CYS A 342 1.95 -28.02 6.94
N VAL A 343 0.76 -27.41 7.02
CA VAL A 343 0.30 -26.49 5.99
C VAL A 343 1.16 -25.24 6.09
N GLU A 344 1.98 -25.05 5.07
CA GLU A 344 2.85 -23.88 4.94
C GLU A 344 2.32 -22.99 3.84
N ARG A 345 2.42 -21.67 4.04
CA ARG A 345 2.13 -20.73 2.98
C ARG A 345 3.21 -20.86 1.91
N SER A 346 2.79 -21.09 0.68
CA SER A 346 3.66 -21.11 -0.50
C SER A 346 3.12 -20.15 -1.56
N CYS A 347 4.03 -19.60 -2.36
CA CYS A 347 3.70 -18.79 -3.53
C CYS A 347 3.50 -19.74 -4.71
N ASN A 348 2.33 -20.38 -4.76
CA ASN A 348 1.97 -21.26 -5.87
C ASN A 348 1.19 -20.45 -6.90
N ASP A 349 1.92 -19.70 -7.73
CA ASP A 349 1.46 -19.24 -9.04
C ASP A 349 2.50 -19.63 -10.09
#